data_AF-A0A3Q8BBN8-F1
#
_entry.id   AF-A0A3Q8BBN8-F1
#
_cell.length_a   1.000
_cell.length_b   1.000
_cell.length_c   1.000
_cell.angle_alpha   90.00
_cell.angle_beta   90.00
_cell.angle_gamma   90.00
#
_symmetry.space_group_name_H-M   'P 1'
#
loop_
_entity.id
_entity.type
_entity.pdbx_description
1 polymer ?
#
loop_
_entity_poly.entity_id
_entity_poly.type
_entity_poly.pdbx_seq_one_letter_code
_entity_poly.pdbx_strand_id
1 'polypeptide(L)'
;MKNKKKKFLKKITQLLLIRNRFKKFKNIKKNLMKKTNSRTNFWKKKYTYKRIIRKTNMQFFLAINYNFFQINISWAKRKVFNATYFKYIKLIKINNIRFVRQITFYNKIQTRNKKKKLIDFLKYYSSVFSNSFNNIMFFFKKHKKKQSWYKLILTFRKNKMYLNLQNTLNNKNYLYLTPGFFVKFFEKKKSIKKNKNTKILMSKYLRKVYIVSKIKNQIILIKNNPIFLFLNLPIIHKFYDPLKKEIINEKKKPQFNTKTLYFIFFKNQDYCFNKKKKIGRIKRKIKRKIILQNQIPD
;
A
#
# COMPACT_ATOMS: atom_id res chain seq x y z
N MET A 1 -36.07 8.40 -35.89
CA MET A 1 -35.72 9.23 -34.70
C MET A 1 -36.41 8.84 -33.38
N LYS A 2 -37.65 8.29 -33.38
CA LYS A 2 -38.42 7.97 -32.15
C LYS A 2 -37.68 7.08 -31.13
N ASN A 3 -36.90 6.09 -31.58
CA ASN A 3 -36.16 5.18 -30.68
C ASN A 3 -34.98 5.83 -29.92
N LYS A 4 -34.30 6.82 -30.52
CA LYS A 4 -33.22 7.57 -29.83
C LYS A 4 -33.79 8.46 -28.71
N LYS A 5 -34.94 9.11 -28.96
CA LYS A 5 -35.66 9.94 -27.97
C LYS A 5 -36.14 9.09 -26.78
N LYS A 6 -36.67 7.88 -27.03
CA LYS A 6 -37.11 6.95 -25.98
C LYS A 6 -35.93 6.44 -25.12
N LYS A 7 -34.78 6.11 -25.72
CA LYS A 7 -33.55 5.73 -24.98
C LYS A 7 -33.01 6.90 -24.14
N PHE A 8 -33.04 8.12 -24.65
CA PHE A 8 -32.59 9.31 -23.94
C PHE A 8 -33.46 9.62 -22.71
N LEU A 9 -34.80 9.59 -22.87
CA LEU A 9 -35.74 9.77 -21.77
C LEU A 9 -35.57 8.69 -20.68
N LYS A 10 -35.36 7.43 -21.07
CA LYS A 10 -35.09 6.33 -20.11
C LYS A 10 -33.78 6.55 -19.32
N LYS A 11 -32.79 7.19 -19.93
CA LYS A 11 -31.52 7.52 -19.28
C LYS A 11 -31.67 8.69 -18.30
N ILE A 12 -32.47 9.70 -18.66
CA ILE A 12 -32.80 10.83 -17.77
C ILE A 12 -33.59 10.34 -16.55
N THR A 13 -34.60 9.48 -16.73
CA THR A 13 -35.38 8.96 -15.60
C THR A 13 -34.52 8.11 -14.66
N GLN A 14 -33.59 7.31 -15.19
CA GLN A 14 -32.60 6.60 -14.37
C GLN A 14 -31.68 7.55 -13.58
N LEU A 15 -31.20 8.63 -14.20
CA LEU A 15 -30.36 9.63 -13.53
C LEU A 15 -31.13 10.38 -12.42
N LEU A 16 -32.39 10.71 -12.65
CA LEU A 16 -33.26 11.33 -11.65
C LEU A 16 -33.53 10.39 -10.47
N LEU A 17 -33.79 9.10 -10.72
CA LEU A 17 -33.94 8.09 -9.67
C LEU A 17 -32.66 7.94 -8.84
N ILE A 18 -31.49 7.93 -9.48
CA ILE A 18 -30.19 7.88 -8.80
C ILE A 18 -30.00 9.14 -7.94
N ARG A 19 -30.27 10.33 -8.49
CA ARG A 19 -30.17 11.61 -7.77
C ARG A 19 -31.10 11.65 -6.54
N ASN A 20 -32.33 11.14 -6.66
CA ASN A 20 -33.28 11.07 -5.56
C ASN A 20 -32.85 10.07 -4.48
N ARG A 21 -32.29 8.92 -4.86
CA ARG A 21 -31.67 7.98 -3.92
C ARG A 21 -30.49 8.62 -3.18
N PHE A 22 -29.63 9.36 -3.88
CA PHE A 22 -28.52 10.08 -3.24
C PHE A 22 -28.99 11.18 -2.27
N LYS A 23 -30.05 11.93 -2.61
CA LYS A 23 -30.67 12.90 -1.69
C LYS A 23 -31.20 12.20 -0.42
N LYS A 24 -31.90 11.06 -0.58
CA LYS A 24 -32.41 10.25 0.55
C LYS A 24 -31.26 9.75 1.45
N PHE A 25 -30.17 9.25 0.86
CA PHE A 25 -28.98 8.85 1.61
C PHE A 25 -28.30 10.01 2.34
N LYS A 26 -28.22 11.20 1.72
CA LYS A 26 -27.65 12.40 2.34
C LYS A 26 -28.46 12.83 3.56
N ASN A 27 -29.79 12.75 3.48
CA ASN A 27 -30.69 13.04 4.60
C ASN A 27 -30.59 11.98 5.72
N ILE A 28 -30.52 10.69 5.39
CA ILE A 28 -30.28 9.62 6.38
C ILE A 28 -28.94 9.83 7.10
N LYS A 29 -27.88 10.16 6.37
CA LYS A 29 -26.57 10.46 6.96
C LYS A 29 -26.61 11.71 7.84
N LYS A 30 -27.32 12.77 7.43
CA LYS A 30 -27.47 14.00 8.21
C LYS A 30 -28.28 13.75 9.49
N ASN A 31 -29.32 12.93 9.43
CA ASN A 31 -30.13 12.54 10.59
C ASN A 31 -29.38 11.59 11.54
N LEU A 32 -28.58 10.66 11.01
CA LEU A 32 -27.68 9.82 11.80
C LEU A 32 -26.60 10.65 12.49
N MET A 33 -26.03 11.65 11.81
CA MET A 33 -25.03 12.55 12.39
C MET A 33 -25.64 13.44 13.48
N LYS A 34 -26.85 13.99 13.26
CA LYS A 34 -27.59 14.78 14.26
C LYS A 34 -27.94 13.95 15.52
N LYS A 35 -28.30 12.67 15.36
CA LYS A 35 -28.53 11.75 16.50
C LYS A 35 -27.25 11.34 17.24
N THR A 36 -26.06 11.60 16.69
CA THR A 36 -24.77 11.22 17.30
C THR A 36 -23.97 12.41 17.83
N ASN A 37 -24.65 13.46 18.31
CA ASN A 37 -23.98 14.63 18.91
C ASN A 37 -23.29 14.36 20.26
N SER A 38 -23.40 13.15 20.84
CA SER A 38 -22.50 12.76 21.93
C SER A 38 -21.19 12.19 21.34
N ARG A 39 -20.16 13.04 21.28
CA ARG A 39 -18.76 12.65 20.91
C ARG A 39 -18.30 11.38 21.65
N THR A 40 -18.87 11.09 22.82
CA THR A 40 -18.60 9.89 23.63
C THR A 40 -19.01 8.56 22.96
N ASN A 41 -20.07 8.53 22.14
CA ASN A 41 -20.56 7.30 21.51
C ASN A 41 -19.80 6.87 20.24
N PHE A 42 -19.21 7.81 19.51
CA PHE A 42 -18.39 7.48 18.34
C PHE A 42 -17.09 6.79 18.74
N TRP A 43 -16.42 7.27 19.79
CA TRP A 43 -15.21 6.64 20.32
C TRP A 43 -15.50 5.27 20.94
N LYS A 44 -16.59 5.12 21.72
CA LYS A 44 -17.03 3.80 22.22
C LYS A 44 -17.25 2.79 21.09
N LYS A 45 -17.92 3.18 19.99
CA LYS A 45 -18.08 2.31 18.81
C LYS A 45 -16.75 2.00 18.10
N LYS A 46 -15.83 2.97 17.98
CA LYS A 46 -14.51 2.75 17.37
C LYS A 46 -13.67 1.71 18.15
N TYR A 47 -13.79 1.69 19.48
CA TYR A 47 -13.10 0.72 20.34
C TYR A 47 -13.75 -0.67 20.32
N THR A 48 -15.08 -0.78 20.18
CA THR A 48 -15.74 -2.10 20.03
C THR A 48 -15.38 -2.76 18.70
N TYR A 49 -15.31 -2.01 17.60
CA TYR A 49 -14.86 -2.54 16.31
C TYR A 49 -13.39 -2.97 16.32
N LYS A 50 -12.53 -2.38 17.15
CA LYS A 50 -11.11 -2.80 17.27
C LYS A 50 -10.98 -4.22 17.84
N ARG A 51 -11.83 -4.61 18.81
CA ARG A 51 -11.88 -5.99 19.34
C ARG A 51 -12.44 -6.95 18.30
N ILE A 52 -13.47 -6.55 17.57
CA ILE A 52 -14.06 -7.37 16.50
C ILE A 52 -13.06 -7.57 15.36
N ILE A 53 -12.41 -6.51 14.88
CA ILE A 53 -11.38 -6.58 13.82
C ILE A 53 -10.19 -7.42 14.25
N ARG A 54 -9.75 -7.32 15.52
CA ARG A 54 -8.71 -8.21 16.05
C ARG A 54 -9.17 -9.67 16.09
N LYS A 55 -10.39 -9.95 16.59
CA LYS A 55 -10.94 -11.30 16.62
C LYS A 55 -11.11 -11.87 15.20
N THR A 56 -11.56 -11.08 14.23
CA THR A 56 -11.70 -11.52 12.84
C THR A 56 -10.35 -11.75 12.18
N ASN A 57 -9.35 -10.90 12.42
CA ASN A 57 -8.00 -11.10 11.88
C ASN A 57 -7.29 -12.31 12.53
N MET A 58 -7.53 -12.55 13.82
CA MET A 58 -7.00 -13.72 14.53
C MET A 58 -7.68 -15.01 14.03
N GLN A 59 -9.01 -14.99 13.83
CA GLN A 59 -9.74 -16.09 13.20
C GLN A 59 -9.30 -16.35 11.76
N PHE A 60 -8.97 -15.31 11.00
CA PHE A 60 -8.42 -15.44 9.65
C PHE A 60 -7.02 -16.10 9.66
N PHE A 61 -6.16 -15.70 10.61
CA PHE A 61 -4.82 -16.29 10.77
C PHE A 61 -4.88 -17.75 11.24
N LEU A 62 -5.78 -18.07 12.19
CA LEU A 62 -6.03 -19.44 12.64
C LEU A 62 -6.59 -20.32 11.52
N ALA A 63 -7.49 -19.80 10.69
CA ALA A 63 -8.05 -20.54 9.55
C ALA A 63 -6.99 -20.88 8.49
N ILE A 64 -6.03 -19.99 8.25
CA ILE A 64 -4.92 -20.24 7.32
C ILE A 64 -3.98 -21.31 7.89
N ASN A 65 -3.63 -21.25 9.17
CA ASN A 65 -2.73 -22.22 9.80
C ASN A 65 -3.38 -23.59 10.00
N TYR A 66 -4.68 -23.65 10.33
CA TYR A 66 -5.41 -24.91 10.48
C TYR A 66 -5.52 -25.68 9.16
N ASN A 67 -5.73 -24.98 8.04
CA ASN A 67 -5.74 -25.60 6.72
C ASN A 67 -4.36 -26.14 6.31
N PHE A 68 -3.27 -25.48 6.70
CA PHE A 68 -1.91 -25.97 6.44
C PHE A 68 -1.57 -27.21 7.30
N PHE A 69 -2.04 -27.26 8.55
CA PHE A 69 -1.77 -28.36 9.49
C PHE A 69 -2.61 -29.62 9.22
N GLN A 70 -3.86 -29.45 8.76
CA GLN A 70 -4.74 -30.58 8.40
C GLN A 70 -4.26 -31.35 7.16
N ILE A 71 -3.63 -30.67 6.20
CA ILE A 71 -3.13 -31.30 4.97
C ILE A 71 -2.04 -32.32 5.29
N ASN A 72 -1.10 -32.00 6.19
CA ASN A 72 0.04 -32.87 6.51
C ASN A 72 -0.32 -34.06 7.45
N ILE A 73 -1.26 -33.88 8.38
CA ILE A 73 -1.72 -34.95 9.28
C ILE A 73 -2.63 -35.96 8.56
N SER A 74 -3.38 -35.50 7.55
CA SER A 74 -4.27 -36.38 6.78
C SER A 74 -3.53 -37.43 5.95
N TRP A 75 -2.27 -37.15 5.57
CA TRP A 75 -1.41 -38.08 4.86
C TRP A 75 -0.83 -39.17 5.78
N ALA A 76 -0.39 -38.79 6.99
CA ALA A 76 0.16 -39.71 7.99
C ALA A 76 -0.90 -40.66 8.60
N LYS A 77 -2.13 -40.18 8.82
CA LYS A 77 -3.23 -40.98 9.40
C LYS A 77 -3.78 -42.08 8.47
N ARG A 78 -3.56 -41.97 7.16
CA ARG A 78 -4.09 -42.92 6.16
C ARG A 78 -3.34 -44.25 6.09
N LYS A 79 -2.08 -44.33 6.56
CA LYS A 79 -1.27 -45.55 6.48
C LYS A 79 -1.40 -46.53 7.66
N VAL A 80 -2.00 -46.15 8.80
CA VAL A 80 -1.83 -46.90 10.06
C VAL A 80 -3.09 -47.64 10.58
N PHE A 81 -4.32 -47.38 10.09
CA PHE A 81 -5.55 -47.83 10.80
C PHE A 81 -6.54 -48.65 9.93
N ASN A 82 -6.10 -49.75 9.32
CA ASN A 82 -6.88 -50.43 8.26
C ASN A 82 -7.47 -51.82 8.57
N ALA A 83 -7.73 -52.22 9.82
CA ALA A 83 -8.51 -53.45 10.05
C ALA A 83 -9.46 -53.42 11.25
N THR A 84 -9.00 -53.01 12.43
CA THR A 84 -9.84 -52.97 13.65
C THR A 84 -10.77 -51.76 13.75
N TYR A 85 -10.50 -50.71 12.96
CA TYR A 85 -11.29 -49.48 12.86
C TYR A 85 -12.67 -49.68 12.18
N PHE A 86 -12.78 -50.63 11.25
CA PHE A 86 -14.01 -50.83 10.46
C PHE A 86 -15.20 -51.35 11.28
N LYS A 87 -14.95 -52.13 12.34
CA LYS A 87 -16.01 -52.69 13.21
C LYS A 87 -16.62 -51.61 14.12
N TYR A 88 -15.80 -50.70 14.67
CA TYR A 88 -16.25 -49.58 15.51
C TYR A 88 -16.92 -48.44 14.69
N ILE A 89 -16.52 -48.23 13.43
CA ILE A 89 -17.15 -47.25 12.52
C ILE A 89 -18.62 -47.61 12.20
N LYS A 90 -18.97 -48.90 12.11
CA LYS A 90 -20.33 -49.32 11.75
C LYS A 90 -21.35 -48.89 12.81
N LEU A 91 -21.01 -49.01 14.09
CA LEU A 91 -21.82 -48.56 15.23
C LEU A 91 -21.88 -47.03 15.35
N ILE A 92 -20.73 -46.35 15.15
CA ILE A 92 -20.66 -44.88 15.15
C ILE A 92 -21.43 -44.27 13.95
N LYS A 93 -21.50 -44.95 12.79
CA LYS A 93 -22.24 -44.49 11.59
C LYS A 93 -23.72 -44.29 11.86
N ILE A 94 -24.36 -45.17 12.62
CA ILE A 94 -25.82 -45.12 12.88
C ILE A 94 -26.17 -43.89 13.75
N ASN A 95 -25.39 -43.63 14.80
CA ASN A 95 -25.58 -42.43 15.65
C ASN A 95 -25.09 -41.13 14.98
N ASN A 96 -24.05 -41.20 14.14
CA ASN A 96 -23.60 -40.05 13.36
C ASN A 96 -24.56 -39.67 12.24
N ILE A 97 -25.40 -40.55 11.66
CA ILE A 97 -26.33 -40.13 10.61
C ILE A 97 -27.35 -39.10 11.12
N ARG A 98 -27.83 -39.23 12.37
CA ARG A 98 -28.71 -38.23 13.01
C ARG A 98 -27.95 -36.94 13.35
N PHE A 99 -26.75 -37.04 13.92
CA PHE A 99 -25.93 -35.88 14.30
C PHE A 99 -25.36 -35.13 13.08
N VAL A 100 -24.98 -35.84 12.01
CA VAL A 100 -24.53 -35.30 10.72
C VAL A 100 -25.68 -34.62 9.99
N ARG A 101 -26.93 -35.06 10.10
CA ARG A 101 -28.07 -34.31 9.52
C ARG A 101 -28.28 -32.96 10.22
N GLN A 102 -28.14 -32.89 11.54
CA GLN A 102 -28.20 -31.63 12.29
C GLN A 102 -26.97 -30.73 12.05
N ILE A 103 -25.76 -31.29 12.02
CA ILE A 103 -24.52 -30.56 11.71
C ILE A 103 -24.48 -30.14 10.25
N THR A 104 -24.95 -30.93 9.29
CA THR A 104 -25.03 -30.52 7.88
C THR A 104 -26.07 -29.44 7.68
N PHE A 105 -27.21 -29.47 8.39
CA PHE A 105 -28.16 -28.36 8.40
C PHE A 105 -27.54 -27.09 9.00
N TYR A 106 -26.90 -27.18 10.17
CA TYR A 106 -26.24 -26.06 10.84
C TYR A 106 -25.05 -25.52 10.03
N ASN A 107 -24.22 -26.39 9.44
CA ASN A 107 -23.13 -26.03 8.54
C ASN A 107 -23.66 -25.48 7.22
N LYS A 108 -24.80 -25.94 6.68
CA LYS A 108 -25.43 -25.37 5.47
C LYS A 108 -26.02 -23.99 5.74
N ILE A 109 -26.57 -23.74 6.94
CA ILE A 109 -27.03 -22.42 7.38
C ILE A 109 -25.84 -21.49 7.67
N GLN A 110 -24.80 -21.98 8.34
CA GLN A 110 -23.62 -21.20 8.70
C GLN A 110 -22.74 -20.92 7.47
N THR A 111 -22.64 -21.85 6.52
CA THR A 111 -22.00 -21.63 5.21
C THR A 111 -22.85 -20.71 4.33
N ARG A 112 -24.19 -20.79 4.34
CA ARG A 112 -25.05 -19.79 3.68
C ARG A 112 -24.87 -18.40 4.28
N ASN A 113 -24.81 -18.27 5.60
CA ASN A 113 -24.60 -16.99 6.27
C ASN A 113 -23.17 -16.46 6.09
N LYS A 114 -22.15 -17.32 6.11
CA LYS A 114 -20.76 -16.95 5.78
C LYS A 114 -20.63 -16.57 4.31
N LYS A 115 -21.24 -17.32 3.40
CA LYS A 115 -21.27 -17.03 1.95
C LYS A 115 -22.02 -15.74 1.67
N LYS A 116 -23.15 -15.49 2.34
CA LYS A 116 -23.89 -14.23 2.25
C LYS A 116 -23.07 -13.06 2.78
N LYS A 117 -22.44 -13.18 3.96
CA LYS A 117 -21.52 -12.16 4.49
C LYS A 117 -20.31 -11.92 3.59
N LEU A 118 -19.76 -12.97 2.98
CA LEU A 118 -18.63 -12.88 2.05
C LEU A 118 -19.08 -12.23 0.74
N ILE A 119 -20.25 -12.58 0.20
CA ILE A 119 -20.85 -11.93 -0.97
C ILE A 119 -21.16 -10.46 -0.67
N ASP A 120 -21.71 -10.13 0.51
CA ASP A 120 -22.01 -8.76 0.92
C ASP A 120 -20.72 -7.96 1.12
N PHE A 121 -19.67 -8.59 1.68
CA PHE A 121 -18.33 -8.00 1.75
C PHE A 121 -17.72 -7.80 0.37
N LEU A 122 -17.81 -8.77 -0.54
CA LEU A 122 -17.32 -8.64 -1.91
C LEU A 122 -18.10 -7.59 -2.70
N LYS A 123 -19.42 -7.46 -2.49
CA LYS A 123 -20.26 -6.39 -3.06
C LYS A 123 -19.94 -5.03 -2.46
N TYR A 124 -19.64 -4.96 -1.16
CA TYR A 124 -19.19 -3.75 -0.51
C TYR A 124 -17.80 -3.35 -1.02
N TYR A 125 -16.86 -4.28 -1.02
CA TYR A 125 -15.51 -4.08 -1.52
C TYR A 125 -15.54 -3.70 -3.00
N SER A 126 -16.32 -4.39 -3.83
CA SER A 126 -16.49 -4.03 -5.24
C SER A 126 -17.17 -2.67 -5.37
N SER A 127 -18.22 -2.33 -4.62
CA SER A 127 -18.84 -0.99 -4.75
C SER A 127 -17.92 0.15 -4.30
N VAL A 128 -17.10 -0.07 -3.26
CA VAL A 128 -16.16 0.92 -2.72
C VAL A 128 -14.92 1.06 -3.59
N PHE A 129 -14.38 -0.06 -4.09
CA PHE A 129 -13.10 -0.09 -4.81
C PHE A 129 -13.22 -0.28 -6.33
N SER A 130 -14.39 -0.61 -6.89
CA SER A 130 -14.57 -0.69 -8.35
C SER A 130 -14.38 0.67 -9.00
N ASN A 131 -14.84 1.74 -8.36
CA ASN A 131 -14.61 3.09 -8.88
C ASN A 131 -13.13 3.47 -8.82
N SER A 132 -12.38 3.08 -7.77
CA SER A 132 -10.95 3.39 -7.72
C SER A 132 -10.14 2.57 -8.73
N PHE A 133 -10.39 1.26 -8.83
CA PHE A 133 -9.73 0.41 -9.82
C PHE A 133 -10.10 0.78 -11.26
N ASN A 134 -11.37 1.04 -11.56
CA ASN A 134 -11.79 1.45 -12.90
C ASN A 134 -11.26 2.84 -13.25
N ASN A 135 -11.18 3.78 -12.31
CA ASN A 135 -10.57 5.09 -12.58
C ASN A 135 -9.05 4.97 -12.84
N ILE A 136 -8.36 4.11 -12.08
CA ILE A 136 -6.94 3.81 -12.29
C ILE A 136 -6.73 3.11 -13.65
N MET A 137 -7.54 2.11 -13.97
CA MET A 137 -7.44 1.34 -15.21
C MET A 137 -7.85 2.15 -16.43
N PHE A 138 -8.89 3.00 -16.32
CA PHE A 138 -9.31 3.93 -17.35
C PHE A 138 -8.28 5.05 -17.54
N PHE A 139 -7.65 5.53 -16.47
CA PHE A 139 -6.50 6.44 -16.56
C PHE A 139 -5.35 5.78 -17.33
N PHE A 140 -4.94 4.55 -16.97
CA PHE A 140 -3.91 3.83 -17.70
C PHE A 140 -4.29 3.56 -19.16
N LYS A 141 -5.56 3.24 -19.45
CA LYS A 141 -6.05 2.98 -20.81
C LYS A 141 -6.14 4.26 -21.65
N LYS A 142 -6.58 5.38 -21.07
CA LYS A 142 -6.70 6.69 -21.72
C LYS A 142 -5.33 7.35 -21.97
N HIS A 143 -4.35 7.07 -21.11
CA HIS A 143 -2.99 7.58 -21.23
C HIS A 143 -2.00 6.60 -21.87
N LYS A 144 -2.48 5.56 -22.58
CA LYS A 144 -1.62 4.68 -23.42
C LYS A 144 -0.89 5.41 -24.56
N LYS A 145 -1.26 6.66 -24.89
CA LYS A 145 -0.58 7.46 -25.94
C LYS A 145 0.73 8.07 -25.42
N LYS A 146 1.86 7.74 -26.06
CA LYS A 146 3.20 8.40 -26.21
C LYS A 146 3.74 9.37 -25.12
N GLN A 147 3.13 9.50 -23.96
CA GLN A 147 3.70 10.26 -22.87
C GLN A 147 4.77 9.40 -22.21
N SER A 148 6.03 9.78 -22.41
CA SER A 148 7.16 9.20 -21.70
C SER A 148 7.00 9.53 -20.21
N TRP A 149 6.43 8.60 -19.46
CA TRP A 149 6.46 8.67 -18.00
C TRP A 149 7.78 8.10 -17.52
N TYR A 150 8.35 8.74 -16.51
CA TYR A 150 9.59 8.28 -15.90
C TYR A 150 9.32 7.77 -14.49
N LYS A 151 9.91 6.61 -14.13
CA LYS A 151 9.89 6.09 -12.76
C LYS A 151 11.16 6.58 -12.06
N LEU A 152 10.99 7.38 -11.02
CA LEU A 152 12.07 7.73 -10.11
C LEU A 152 12.00 6.82 -8.89
N ILE A 153 12.89 5.82 -8.82
CA ILE A 153 12.99 4.89 -7.71
C ILE A 153 14.02 5.40 -6.71
N LEU A 154 13.56 5.72 -5.50
CA LEU A 154 14.37 6.17 -4.38
C LEU A 154 14.43 5.05 -3.35
N THR A 155 15.61 4.47 -3.16
CA THR A 155 15.82 3.37 -2.24
C THR A 155 16.65 3.83 -1.05
N PHE A 156 16.08 3.76 0.15
CA PHE A 156 16.76 4.15 1.38
C PHE A 156 17.27 2.90 2.11
N ARG A 157 18.58 2.68 2.18
CA ARG A 157 19.19 1.54 2.91
C ARG A 157 20.27 2.06 3.83
N LYS A 158 20.27 1.69 5.11
CA LYS A 158 21.34 2.02 6.08
C LYS A 158 21.72 3.52 6.05
N ASN A 159 20.71 4.39 6.06
CA ASN A 159 20.82 5.84 5.91
C ASN A 159 21.38 6.37 4.57
N LYS A 160 21.75 5.51 3.63
CA LYS A 160 22.13 5.87 2.26
C LYS A 160 20.90 5.95 1.37
N MET A 161 20.90 6.91 0.44
CA MET A 161 19.89 7.03 -0.61
C MET A 161 20.52 6.50 -1.90
N TYR A 162 19.81 5.62 -2.59
CA TYR A 162 20.12 5.17 -3.94
C TYR A 162 19.00 5.67 -4.84
N LEU A 163 19.35 6.11 -6.03
CA LEU A 163 18.40 6.69 -6.96
C LEU A 163 18.52 5.99 -8.29
N ASN A 164 17.38 5.63 -8.86
CA ASN A 164 17.30 5.07 -10.19
C ASN A 164 16.18 5.77 -10.99
N LEU A 165 16.51 6.30 -12.15
CA LEU A 165 15.57 6.91 -13.08
C LEU A 165 15.39 5.97 -14.27
N GLN A 166 14.16 5.50 -14.47
CA GLN A 166 13.82 4.52 -15.49
C GLN A 166 12.71 5.02 -16.41
N ASN A 167 12.69 4.55 -17.66
CA ASN A 167 11.51 4.68 -18.50
C ASN A 167 10.38 3.80 -17.95
N THR A 168 9.14 4.28 -17.85
CA THR A 168 8.03 3.41 -17.46
C THR A 168 7.72 2.32 -18.48
N LEU A 169 7.91 2.62 -19.77
CA LEU A 169 7.49 1.76 -20.88
C LEU A 169 8.46 0.58 -21.05
N ASN A 170 9.75 0.90 -21.19
CA ASN A 170 10.76 -0.09 -21.54
C ASN A 170 11.55 -0.58 -20.32
N ASN A 171 11.30 -0.01 -19.13
CA ASN A 171 12.09 -0.22 -17.90
C ASN A 171 13.61 -0.02 -18.07
N LYS A 172 14.05 0.63 -19.16
CA LYS A 172 15.46 1.00 -19.37
C LYS A 172 15.89 2.00 -18.30
N ASN A 173 17.03 1.74 -17.67
CA ASN A 173 17.67 2.64 -16.71
C ASN A 173 18.37 3.76 -17.48
N TYR A 174 17.99 5.01 -17.25
CA TYR A 174 18.71 6.16 -17.81
C TYR A 174 19.79 6.66 -16.86
N LEU A 175 19.54 6.56 -15.56
CA LEU A 175 20.44 7.12 -14.56
C LEU A 175 20.34 6.33 -13.25
N TYR A 176 21.49 5.88 -12.76
CA TYR A 176 21.62 5.19 -11.49
C TYR A 176 22.67 5.89 -10.63
N LEU A 177 22.24 6.51 -9.53
CA LEU A 177 23.12 7.22 -8.61
C LEU A 177 23.23 6.45 -7.30
N THR A 178 24.47 6.12 -6.97
CA THR A 178 24.85 5.62 -5.66
C THR A 178 25.51 6.74 -4.86
N PRO A 179 25.49 6.66 -3.52
CA PRO A 179 26.25 7.58 -2.68
C PRO A 179 27.76 7.59 -2.99
N GLY A 180 28.29 6.47 -3.51
CA GLY A 180 29.71 6.29 -3.81
C GLY A 180 30.26 7.34 -4.78
N PHE A 181 29.47 7.74 -5.79
CA PHE A 181 29.84 8.79 -6.73
C PHE A 181 30.15 10.12 -6.04
N PHE A 182 29.48 10.42 -4.94
CA PHE A 182 29.65 11.68 -4.25
C PHE A 182 30.76 11.65 -3.21
N VAL A 183 31.30 10.47 -2.86
CA VAL A 183 32.34 10.34 -1.83
C VAL A 183 33.61 11.08 -2.22
N LYS A 184 33.97 11.08 -3.51
CA LYS A 184 35.17 11.76 -4.03
C LYS A 184 35.16 13.28 -3.83
N PHE A 185 33.97 13.91 -3.74
CA PHE A 185 33.86 15.36 -3.51
C PHE A 185 34.00 15.75 -2.04
N PHE A 186 34.21 14.80 -1.13
CA PHE A 186 34.49 15.09 0.27
C PHE A 186 35.98 14.87 0.54
N GLU A 187 36.74 15.97 0.56
CA GLU A 187 38.20 15.99 0.68
C GLU A 187 38.75 15.34 1.97
N LYS A 188 37.92 15.13 3.02
CA LYS A 188 38.39 14.61 4.33
C LYS A 188 38.03 13.13 4.57
N LYS A 189 39.06 12.29 4.77
CA LYS A 189 38.98 10.82 4.95
C LYS A 189 38.31 10.30 6.23
N LYS A 190 37.88 11.11 7.20
CA LYS A 190 37.41 10.56 8.51
C LYS A 190 35.88 10.53 8.65
N SER A 191 35.31 9.46 8.10
CA SER A 191 34.02 8.81 8.44
C SER A 191 32.71 9.40 7.87
N ILE A 192 32.17 8.79 6.80
CA ILE A 192 30.79 8.21 6.67
C ILE A 192 29.52 9.06 7.06
N LYS A 193 29.59 10.26 7.64
CA LYS A 193 28.51 10.79 8.50
C LYS A 193 28.05 12.22 8.26
N LYS A 194 27.92 12.63 7.00
CA LYS A 194 26.83 13.56 6.66
C LYS A 194 25.92 12.93 5.61
N ASN A 195 25.27 11.82 5.99
CA ASN A 195 24.18 11.17 5.22
C ASN A 195 23.12 12.18 4.75
N LYS A 196 22.94 13.29 5.48
CA LYS A 196 22.08 14.40 5.06
C LYS A 196 22.70 15.19 3.90
N ASN A 197 23.98 15.56 3.97
CA ASN A 197 24.66 16.31 2.91
C ASN A 197 24.77 15.50 1.62
N THR A 198 25.10 14.21 1.69
CA THR A 198 25.13 13.34 0.50
C THR A 198 23.75 13.24 -0.15
N LYS A 199 22.68 13.11 0.64
CA LYS A 199 21.30 13.16 0.13
C LYS A 199 20.97 14.51 -0.50
N ILE A 200 21.38 15.62 0.12
CA ILE A 200 21.17 16.97 -0.42
C ILE A 200 21.90 17.14 -1.74
N LEU A 201 23.18 16.74 -1.82
CA LEU A 201 23.96 16.78 -3.06
C LEU A 201 23.33 15.92 -4.14
N MET A 202 22.94 14.69 -3.81
CA MET A 202 22.30 13.79 -4.77
C MET A 202 20.94 14.33 -5.24
N SER A 203 20.19 15.00 -4.35
CA SER A 203 18.95 15.70 -4.71
C SER A 203 19.19 16.91 -5.64
N LYS A 204 20.22 17.72 -5.35
CA LYS A 204 20.63 18.84 -6.20
C LYS A 204 21.09 18.37 -7.58
N TYR A 205 21.89 17.31 -7.62
CA TYR A 205 22.36 16.71 -8.86
C TYR A 205 21.18 16.13 -9.66
N LEU A 206 20.26 15.42 -8.98
CA LEU A 206 19.05 14.95 -9.62
C LEU A 206 18.26 16.11 -10.23
N ARG A 207 18.09 17.22 -9.50
CA ARG A 207 17.41 18.41 -10.03
C ARG A 207 18.07 18.96 -11.29
N LYS A 208 19.41 19.01 -11.34
CA LYS A 208 20.15 19.37 -12.57
C LYS A 208 19.79 18.44 -13.73
N VAL A 209 19.78 17.13 -13.49
CA VAL A 209 19.38 16.13 -14.49
C VAL A 209 17.97 16.42 -14.99
N TYR A 210 16.99 16.68 -14.12
CA TYR A 210 15.62 17.00 -14.54
C TYR A 210 15.52 18.27 -15.39
N ILE A 211 16.27 19.32 -15.04
CA ILE A 211 16.28 20.57 -15.80
C ILE A 211 16.86 20.34 -17.20
N VAL A 212 18.04 19.68 -17.28
CA VAL A 212 18.73 19.39 -18.54
C VAL A 212 17.91 18.46 -19.44
N SER A 213 17.35 17.38 -18.86
CA SER A 213 16.57 16.38 -19.61
C SER A 213 15.13 16.80 -19.91
N LYS A 214 14.65 17.92 -19.36
CA LYS A 214 13.28 18.43 -19.53
C LYS A 214 12.19 17.38 -19.23
N ILE A 215 12.41 16.50 -18.25
CA ILE A 215 11.43 15.46 -17.88
C ILE A 215 10.18 16.10 -17.27
N LYS A 216 9.05 16.01 -17.98
CA LYS A 216 7.78 16.63 -17.55
C LYS A 216 6.99 15.78 -16.57
N ASN A 217 6.90 14.47 -16.79
CA ASN A 217 5.97 13.60 -16.05
C ASN A 217 6.73 12.47 -15.35
N GLN A 218 6.51 12.32 -14.05
CA GLN A 218 7.19 11.30 -13.27
C GLN A 218 6.32 10.60 -12.23
N ILE A 219 6.68 9.36 -11.92
CA ILE A 219 6.15 8.53 -10.85
C ILE A 219 7.28 8.31 -9.85
N ILE A 220 7.08 8.73 -8.60
CA ILE A 220 8.09 8.58 -7.54
C ILE A 220 7.79 7.32 -6.74
N LEU A 221 8.74 6.40 -6.74
CA LEU A 221 8.70 5.10 -6.09
C LEU A 221 9.67 5.10 -4.90
N ILE A 222 9.15 5.04 -3.68
CA ILE A 222 9.96 5.13 -2.45
C ILE A 222 10.06 3.74 -1.81
N LYS A 223 11.26 3.16 -1.88
CA LYS A 223 11.62 1.90 -1.22
C LYS A 223 12.25 2.21 0.15
N ASN A 224 11.65 1.66 1.20
CA ASN A 224 11.95 1.93 2.62
C ASN A 224 11.67 3.38 3.05
N ASN A 225 11.79 3.66 4.35
CA ASN A 225 11.40 4.96 4.90
C ASN A 225 12.37 6.08 4.49
N PRO A 226 11.87 7.16 3.85
CA PRO A 226 12.68 8.33 3.56
C PRO A 226 12.86 9.14 4.84
N ILE A 227 14.08 9.21 5.36
CA ILE A 227 14.38 10.10 6.50
C ILE A 227 14.51 11.56 6.02
N PHE A 228 14.95 11.79 4.78
CA PHE A 228 15.10 13.11 4.16
C PHE A 228 14.91 13.01 2.65
N LEU A 229 14.02 13.83 2.09
CA LEU A 229 13.75 13.93 0.65
C LEU A 229 13.52 15.41 0.29
N PHE A 230 14.44 16.02 -0.46
CA PHE A 230 14.42 17.44 -0.79
C PHE A 230 14.48 17.71 -2.30
N LEU A 231 13.56 17.13 -3.07
CA LEU A 231 13.53 17.29 -4.52
C LEU A 231 13.19 18.71 -4.97
N ASN A 232 12.40 19.43 -4.16
CA ASN A 232 11.83 20.72 -4.53
C ASN A 232 12.71 21.93 -4.21
N LEU A 233 13.90 21.75 -3.62
CA LEU A 233 14.80 22.86 -3.31
C LEU A 233 15.49 23.40 -4.58
N PRO A 234 15.40 24.71 -4.88
CA PRO A 234 16.07 25.31 -6.02
C PRO A 234 17.60 25.22 -5.90
N ILE A 235 18.27 25.18 -7.05
CA ILE A 235 19.71 25.22 -7.15
C ILE A 235 20.16 26.69 -7.00
N ILE A 236 20.94 26.95 -5.95
CA ILE A 236 21.41 28.30 -5.59
C ILE A 236 22.46 28.80 -6.59
N HIS A 237 23.30 27.88 -7.10
CA HIS A 237 24.41 28.20 -8.00
C HIS A 237 24.00 28.06 -9.47
N LYS A 238 24.53 28.95 -10.30
CA LYS A 238 24.44 28.81 -11.76
C LYS A 238 25.18 27.54 -12.18
N PHE A 239 24.73 26.89 -13.25
CA PHE A 239 25.45 25.75 -13.82
C PHE A 239 25.32 25.75 -15.34
N TYR A 240 26.32 25.17 -16.00
CA TYR A 240 26.35 25.02 -17.44
C TYR A 240 25.54 23.80 -17.89
N ASP A 241 24.65 23.98 -18.86
CA ASP A 241 23.93 22.89 -19.52
C ASP A 241 24.78 22.33 -20.68
N PRO A 242 25.28 21.09 -20.59
CA PRO A 242 26.13 20.52 -21.63
C PRO A 242 25.39 20.29 -22.96
N LEU A 243 24.06 20.14 -22.95
CA LEU A 243 23.28 19.86 -24.16
C LEU A 243 23.00 21.13 -24.97
N LYS A 244 22.80 22.25 -24.27
CA LYS A 244 22.43 23.53 -24.90
C LYS A 244 23.56 24.54 -24.97
N LYS A 245 24.65 24.31 -24.23
CA LYS A 245 25.77 25.24 -24.06
C LYS A 245 25.37 26.59 -23.43
N GLU A 246 24.34 26.58 -22.58
CA GLU A 246 23.81 27.77 -21.90
C GLU A 246 24.07 27.71 -20.39
N ILE A 247 24.27 28.87 -19.76
CA ILE A 247 24.36 28.98 -18.30
C ILE A 247 22.95 29.12 -17.72
N ILE A 248 22.52 28.09 -16.98
CA ILE A 248 21.21 28.07 -16.32
C ILE A 248 21.32 28.75 -14.95
N ASN A 249 20.44 29.73 -14.72
CA ASN A 249 20.29 30.41 -13.43
C ASN A 249 18.87 30.24 -12.87
N GLU A 250 18.69 29.26 -12.00
CA GLU A 250 17.38 28.92 -11.44
C GLU A 250 16.85 29.96 -10.44
N LYS A 251 17.73 30.78 -9.82
CA LYS A 251 17.32 31.86 -8.90
C LYS A 251 16.43 32.90 -9.59
N LYS A 252 16.73 33.23 -10.85
CA LYS A 252 15.99 34.26 -11.61
C LYS A 252 14.69 33.73 -12.18
N LYS A 253 14.72 32.52 -12.74
CA LYS A 253 13.55 31.89 -13.37
C LYS A 253 13.55 30.39 -13.02
N PRO A 254 12.60 29.90 -12.20
CA PRO A 254 12.53 28.49 -11.87
C PRO A 254 12.15 27.67 -13.10
N GLN A 255 13.09 26.89 -13.63
CA GLN A 255 12.87 26.05 -14.83
C GLN A 255 12.38 24.64 -14.51
N PHE A 256 12.34 24.27 -13.23
CA PHE A 256 11.93 22.94 -12.79
C PHE A 256 10.40 22.75 -12.91
N ASN A 257 9.94 22.37 -14.10
CA ASN A 257 8.53 22.10 -14.40
C ASN A 257 8.27 20.59 -14.50
N THR A 258 8.44 19.88 -13.38
CA THR A 258 8.17 18.44 -13.32
C THR A 258 6.84 18.20 -12.60
N LYS A 259 5.89 17.58 -13.29
CA LYS A 259 4.63 17.10 -12.72
C LYS A 259 4.83 15.71 -12.14
N THR A 260 4.81 15.63 -10.81
CA THR A 260 4.79 14.35 -10.11
C THR A 260 3.37 13.80 -10.12
N LEU A 261 3.16 12.68 -10.81
CA LEU A 261 1.86 12.04 -10.96
C LEU A 261 1.47 11.27 -9.69
N TYR A 262 2.41 10.49 -9.15
CA TYR A 262 2.16 9.62 -8.01
C TYR A 262 3.37 9.52 -7.08
N PHE A 263 3.10 9.37 -5.78
CA PHE A 263 4.05 8.93 -4.76
C PHE A 263 3.62 7.55 -4.26
N ILE A 264 4.45 6.54 -4.49
CA ILE A 264 4.16 5.16 -4.10
C ILE A 264 5.22 4.72 -3.09
N PHE A 265 4.78 4.42 -1.87
CA PHE A 265 5.63 3.91 -0.79
C PHE A 265 5.50 2.39 -0.72
N PHE A 266 6.62 1.67 -0.88
CA PHE A 266 6.63 0.20 -0.78
C PHE A 266 6.50 -0.31 0.66
N LYS A 267 6.95 0.50 1.63
CA LYS A 267 6.80 0.20 3.06
C LYS A 267 6.15 1.39 3.72
N ASN A 268 4.84 1.33 3.89
CA ASN A 268 4.15 2.25 4.79
C ASN A 268 4.42 1.77 6.22
N GLN A 269 5.34 2.43 6.92
CA GLN A 269 5.35 2.33 8.36
C GLN A 269 4.20 3.20 8.88
N ASP A 270 3.35 2.63 9.72
CA ASP A 270 2.29 3.39 10.38
C ASP A 270 2.94 4.51 11.21
N TYR A 271 2.80 5.76 10.77
CA TYR A 271 3.17 6.95 11.54
C TYR A 271 2.16 7.27 12.66
N CYS A 272 1.23 6.36 12.92
CA CYS A 272 0.29 6.48 14.03
C CYS A 272 1.04 6.77 15.34
N PHE A 273 0.44 7.59 16.21
CA PHE A 273 0.92 7.94 17.54
C PHE A 273 1.14 6.75 18.50
N ASN A 274 0.94 5.51 18.02
CA ASN A 274 1.42 4.31 18.69
C ASN A 274 2.95 4.31 18.67
N LYS A 275 3.54 5.17 19.51
CA LYS A 275 4.96 5.14 19.86
C LYS A 275 5.29 3.68 20.15
N LYS A 276 6.14 3.06 19.32
CA LYS A 276 6.77 1.78 19.69
C LYS A 276 7.33 1.98 21.09
N LYS A 277 7.05 1.06 22.03
CA LYS A 277 7.53 1.17 23.42
C LYS A 277 9.02 1.56 23.38
N LYS A 278 9.35 2.74 23.90
CA LYS A 278 10.73 3.22 23.91
C LYS A 278 11.51 2.30 24.84
N ILE A 279 12.52 1.62 24.31
CA ILE A 279 13.43 0.80 25.11
C ILE A 279 14.13 1.72 26.12
N GLY A 280 14.20 1.30 27.39
CA GLY A 280 14.87 2.04 28.47
C GLY A 280 16.34 2.36 28.15
N ARG A 281 16.91 3.39 28.82
CA ARG A 281 18.27 3.88 28.54
C ARG A 281 19.32 2.78 28.69
N ILE A 282 19.23 1.98 29.75
CA ILE A 282 20.15 0.87 30.03
C ILE A 282 20.08 -0.19 28.91
N LYS A 283 18.87 -0.68 28.61
CA LYS A 283 18.65 -1.66 27.53
C LYS A 283 19.12 -1.14 26.15
N ARG A 284 19.00 0.17 25.88
CA ARG A 284 19.57 0.79 24.66
C ARG A 284 21.10 0.77 24.65
N LYS A 285 21.76 1.06 25.78
CA LYS A 285 23.23 1.00 25.89
C LYS A 285 23.74 -0.44 25.67
N ILE A 286 23.13 -1.42 26.32
CA ILE A 286 23.46 -2.84 26.16
C ILE A 286 23.32 -3.27 24.70
N LYS A 287 22.17 -2.97 24.08
CA LYS A 287 21.94 -3.30 22.66
C LYS A 287 22.98 -2.68 21.73
N ARG A 288 23.38 -1.42 21.97
CA ARG A 288 24.44 -0.76 21.18
C ARG A 288 25.79 -1.47 21.36
N LYS A 289 26.12 -1.90 22.58
CA LYS A 289 27.35 -2.64 22.87
C LYS A 289 27.38 -3.97 22.12
N ILE A 290 26.28 -4.72 22.13
CA ILE A 290 26.12 -5.99 21.40
C ILE A 290 26.25 -5.78 19.87
N ILE A 291 25.58 -4.77 19.31
CA ILE A 291 25.67 -4.47 17.87
C ILE A 291 27.11 -4.15 17.45
N LEU A 292 27.80 -3.34 18.27
CA LEU A 292 29.21 -2.99 18.05
C LEU A 292 30.12 -4.21 18.11
N GLN A 293 29.97 -5.05 19.14
CA GLN A 293 30.76 -6.27 19.32
C GLN A 293 30.57 -7.26 18.18
N ASN A 294 29.32 -7.44 17.74
CA ASN A 294 28.99 -8.41 16.70
C ASN A 294 29.21 -7.87 15.27
N GLN A 295 29.74 -6.64 15.14
CA GLN A 295 29.88 -5.91 13.87
C GLN A 295 28.61 -5.96 12.99
N ILE A 296 27.43 -6.13 13.60
CA ILE A 296 26.18 -6.31 12.84
C ILE A 296 25.92 -4.98 12.16
N PRO A 297 25.93 -4.94 10.81
CA PRO A 297 25.81 -3.67 10.14
C PRO A 297 24.34 -3.24 10.19
N ASP A 298 24.04 -2.22 11.00
CA ASP A 298 22.74 -1.54 11.14
C ASP A 298 22.00 -1.33 9.79
#